data_AF-U2RC70-F1
#
_entry.id   AF-U2RC70-F1
#
_cell.length_a   1.000
_cell.length_b   1.000
_cell.length_c   1.000
_cell.angle_alpha   90.00
_cell.angle_beta   90.00
_cell.angle_gamma   90.00
#
_symmetry.space_group_name_H-M   'P 1'
#
loop_
_entity.id
_entity.type
_entity.pdbx_description
1 polymer ?
#
loop_
_entity_poly.entity_id
_entity_poly.type
_entity_poly.pdbx_seq_one_letter_code
_entity_poly.pdbx_strand_id
1 'polypeptide(L)'
;MKSKKDLESRFNYCVEHQKKEFYQNGYGISIIPDVNNLELFEVAVLKGDKDNCVLCFDTHITDDVIKGLTADEVEMIKIEIKGLRKGLYNWAN
;
A
#
# COMPACT_ATOMS: atom_id res chain seq x y z
N MET A 1 -14.61 -8.49 -22.82
CA MET A 1 -13.41 -7.62 -22.76
C MET A 1 -13.86 -6.23 -22.34
N LYS A 2 -13.27 -5.64 -21.29
CA LYS A 2 -13.63 -4.28 -20.82
C LYS A 2 -13.26 -3.26 -21.91
N SER A 3 -14.06 -2.22 -22.09
CA SER A 3 -13.73 -1.15 -23.06
C SER A 3 -12.55 -0.31 -22.53
N LYS A 4 -11.77 0.30 -23.43
CA LYS A 4 -10.66 1.20 -23.03
C LYS A 4 -11.14 2.31 -22.09
N LYS A 5 -12.32 2.89 -22.36
CA LYS A 5 -12.93 3.93 -21.53
C LYS A 5 -13.32 3.44 -20.13
N ASP A 6 -13.80 2.20 -20.01
CA ASP A 6 -14.09 1.58 -18.70
C ASP A 6 -12.81 1.36 -17.89
N LEU A 7 -11.74 0.91 -18.54
CA LEU A 7 -10.43 0.75 -17.89
C LEU A 7 -9.84 2.08 -17.41
N GLU A 8 -9.88 3.13 -18.25
CA GLU A 8 -9.43 4.47 -17.86
C GLU A 8 -10.24 5.03 -16.68
N SER A 9 -11.56 4.85 -16.70
CA SER A 9 -12.41 5.31 -15.60
C SER A 9 -12.10 4.61 -14.28
N ARG A 10 -11.86 3.29 -14.30
CA ARG A 10 -11.49 2.53 -13.10
C ARG A 10 -10.11 2.90 -12.60
N PHE A 11 -9.15 3.05 -13.52
CA PHE A 11 -7.81 3.48 -13.16
C PHE A 11 -7.81 4.83 -12.46
N ASN A 12 -8.51 5.82 -13.02
CA ASN A 12 -8.64 7.15 -12.41
C ASN A 12 -9.31 7.06 -11.02
N TYR A 13 -10.38 6.25 -10.90
CA TYR A 13 -11.02 6.00 -9.61
C TYR A 13 -10.04 5.45 -8.57
N CYS A 14 -9.22 4.45 -8.92
CA CYS A 14 -8.23 3.88 -8.01
C CYS A 14 -7.18 4.91 -7.55
N VAL A 15 -6.71 5.77 -8.47
CA VAL A 15 -5.74 6.84 -8.16
C VAL A 15 -6.34 7.89 -7.22
N GLU A 16 -7.57 8.34 -7.49
CA GLU A 16 -8.27 9.35 -6.67
C GLU A 16 -8.61 8.85 -5.27
N HIS A 17 -8.78 7.54 -5.09
CA HIS A 17 -9.14 6.90 -3.82
C HIS A 17 -7.94 6.25 -3.13
N GLN A 18 -6.71 6.59 -3.52
CA GLN A 18 -5.53 6.15 -2.81
C GLN A 18 -5.48 6.74 -1.39
N LYS A 19 -5.29 5.86 -0.41
CA LYS A 19 -5.01 6.25 0.97
C LYS A 19 -3.59 5.83 1.36
N LYS A 20 -2.85 6.74 1.98
CA LYS A 20 -1.56 6.43 2.62
C LYS A 20 -1.67 6.64 4.12
N GLU A 21 -1.12 5.72 4.89
CA GLU A 21 -0.93 5.87 6.34
C GLU A 21 0.54 5.65 6.67
N PHE A 22 1.08 6.45 7.59
CA PHE A 22 2.46 6.36 8.04
C PHE A 22 2.50 6.14 9.55
N TYR A 23 3.47 5.34 9.99
CA TYR A 23 3.58 4.89 11.37
C TYR A 23 4.93 5.31 11.98
N GLN A 24 4.98 5.39 13.31
CA GLN A 24 6.16 5.87 14.04
C GLN A 24 7.41 4.99 13.85
N ASN A 25 7.25 3.75 13.37
CA ASN A 25 8.35 2.84 13.08
C ASN A 25 9.06 3.11 11.74
N GLY A 26 8.71 4.19 11.04
CA GLY A 26 9.32 4.58 9.77
C GLY A 26 8.82 3.77 8.57
N TYR A 27 7.72 3.05 8.73
CA TYR A 27 7.00 2.39 7.66
C TYR A 27 5.60 2.98 7.51
N GLY A 28 4.97 2.67 6.39
CA GLY A 28 3.61 3.02 6.10
C GLY A 28 2.96 2.01 5.18
N ILE A 29 1.75 2.33 4.77
CA ILE A 29 0.94 1.52 3.86
C ILE A 29 0.33 2.45 2.80
N SER A 30 0.35 2.01 1.55
CA SER A 30 -0.47 2.58 0.47
C SER A 30 -1.59 1.61 0.16
N ILE A 31 -2.82 2.09 0.14
CA ILE A 31 -4.03 1.31 -0.10
C ILE A 31 -4.77 1.94 -1.28
N ILE A 32 -5.11 1.15 -2.29
CA ILE A 32 -5.96 1.56 -3.42
C ILE A 32 -7.05 0.52 -3.67
N PRO A 33 -8.20 0.88 -4.25
CA PRO A 33 -9.12 -0.12 -4.80
C PRO A 33 -8.45 -0.99 -5.87
N ASP A 34 -8.81 -2.28 -5.96
CA ASP A 34 -8.34 -3.17 -7.02
C ASP A 34 -9.05 -2.85 -8.34
N VAL A 35 -8.26 -2.51 -9.37
CA VAL A 35 -8.78 -2.09 -10.69
C VAL A 35 -9.62 -3.18 -11.38
N ASN A 36 -9.38 -4.44 -11.05
CA ASN A 36 -10.12 -5.58 -11.57
C ASN A 36 -11.40 -5.84 -10.79
N ASN A 37 -11.41 -5.59 -9.48
CA ASN A 37 -12.56 -5.70 -8.60
C ASN A 37 -12.59 -4.56 -7.55
N LEU A 38 -13.43 -3.55 -7.76
CA LEU A 38 -13.51 -2.36 -6.90
C LEU A 38 -14.07 -2.62 -5.48
N GLU A 39 -14.54 -3.83 -5.19
CA GLU A 39 -14.91 -4.24 -3.82
C GLU A 39 -13.70 -4.73 -3.00
N LEU A 40 -12.54 -4.91 -3.64
CA LEU A 40 -11.29 -5.35 -3.05
C LEU A 40 -10.22 -4.25 -3.14
N PHE A 41 -9.08 -4.50 -2.50
CA PHE A 41 -7.98 -3.54 -2.35
C PHE A 41 -6.65 -4.12 -2.80
N GLU A 42 -5.76 -3.22 -3.22
CA GLU A 42 -4.33 -3.47 -3.35
C GLU A 42 -3.56 -2.71 -2.26
N VAL A 43 -2.52 -3.35 -1.73
CA VAL A 43 -1.67 -2.81 -0.67
C VAL A 43 -0.20 -2.88 -1.06
N ALA A 44 0.51 -1.80 -0.81
CA ALA A 44 1.97 -1.76 -0.84
C ALA A 44 2.53 -1.24 0.48
N VAL A 45 3.64 -1.82 0.94
CA VAL A 45 4.38 -1.31 2.10
C VAL A 45 5.20 -0.09 1.67
N LEU A 46 5.17 0.95 2.51
CA LEU A 46 5.97 2.15 2.34
C LEU A 46 7.07 2.20 3.39
N LYS A 47 8.20 2.82 3.05
CA LYS A 47 9.26 3.20 3.99
C LYS A 47 9.47 4.70 3.93
N GLY A 48 9.56 5.34 5.10
CA GLY A 48 9.65 6.79 5.25
C GLY A 48 8.41 7.40 5.91
N ASP A 49 8.13 8.64 5.57
CA ASP A 49 7.02 9.43 6.11
C ASP A 49 6.22 10.15 5.00
N LYS A 50 5.31 11.03 5.41
CA LYS A 50 4.44 11.77 4.50
C LYS A 50 5.19 12.69 3.52
N ASP A 51 6.37 13.17 3.89
CA ASP A 51 7.12 14.16 3.12
C ASP A 51 8.15 13.46 2.23
N ASN A 52 8.68 12.31 2.68
CA ASN A 52 9.60 11.48 1.91
C ASN A 52 9.34 9.99 2.14
N CYS A 53 8.80 9.30 1.14
CA CYS A 53 8.59 7.86 1.18
C CYS A 53 8.88 7.17 -0.15
N VAL A 54 9.21 5.89 -0.05
CA VAL A 54 9.42 4.97 -1.17
C VAL A 54 8.63 3.67 -0.94
N LEU A 55 8.35 2.93 -2.02
CA LEU A 55 7.87 1.55 -1.90
C LEU A 55 8.94 0.70 -1.21
N CYS A 56 8.49 -0.22 -0.36
CA CYS A 56 9.37 -1.10 0.42
C CYS A 56 9.04 -2.55 0.10
N PHE A 57 9.97 -3.21 -0.58
CA PHE A 57 9.89 -4.63 -0.94
C PHE A 57 10.78 -5.50 -0.03
N ASP A 58 11.49 -4.88 0.91
CA ASP A 58 12.45 -5.54 1.80
C ASP A 58 11.81 -5.92 3.15
N THR A 59 10.57 -6.44 3.13
CA THR A 59 9.86 -6.88 4.35
C THR A 59 9.36 -8.31 4.18
N HIS A 60 9.15 -9.02 5.29
CA HIS A 60 8.55 -10.35 5.25
C HIS A 60 7.04 -10.33 4.90
N ILE A 61 6.42 -9.15 4.95
CA ILE A 61 5.00 -8.96 4.64
C ILE A 61 4.80 -9.18 3.15
N THR A 62 5.63 -8.51 2.33
CA THR A 62 5.61 -8.64 0.88
C THR A 62 6.86 -8.04 0.24
N ASP A 63 7.25 -8.63 -0.89
CA ASP A 63 8.23 -8.14 -1.84
C ASP A 63 7.59 -7.52 -3.10
N ASP A 64 6.26 -7.35 -3.13
CA ASP A 64 5.50 -6.74 -4.22
C ASP A 64 4.22 -6.05 -3.70
N VAL A 65 3.31 -5.65 -4.58
CA VAL A 65 1.96 -5.21 -4.27
C VAL A 65 1.06 -6.42 -4.05
N ILE A 66 0.41 -6.50 -2.89
CA ILE A 66 -0.60 -7.52 -2.60
C ILE A 66 -1.94 -7.04 -3.16
N LYS A 67 -2.63 -7.88 -3.93
CA LYS A 67 -3.90 -7.55 -4.62
C LYS A 67 -5.06 -8.40 -4.12
N GLY A 68 -6.29 -8.00 -4.43
CA GLY A 68 -7.49 -8.78 -4.14
C GLY A 68 -7.84 -8.91 -2.66
N LEU A 69 -7.42 -7.93 -1.84
CA LEU A 69 -7.62 -7.95 -0.39
C LEU A 69 -8.99 -7.42 0.00
N THR A 70 -9.63 -8.05 0.97
CA THR A 70 -10.78 -7.51 1.70
C THR A 70 -10.34 -6.42 2.67
N ALA A 71 -11.28 -5.60 3.16
CA ALA A 71 -10.99 -4.58 4.17
C ALA A 71 -10.37 -5.17 5.45
N ASP A 72 -10.84 -6.35 5.89
CA ASP A 72 -10.33 -7.01 7.09
C ASP A 72 -8.87 -7.48 6.90
N GLU A 73 -8.53 -8.04 5.74
CA GLU A 73 -7.15 -8.42 5.42
C GLU A 73 -6.22 -7.20 5.36
N VAL A 74 -6.70 -6.09 4.80
CA VAL A 74 -5.96 -4.81 4.83
C VAL A 74 -5.67 -4.39 6.28
N GLU A 75 -6.65 -4.48 7.20
CA GLU A 75 -6.42 -4.14 8.61
C GLU A 75 -5.43 -5.09 9.29
N MET A 76 -5.43 -6.39 8.97
CA MET A 76 -4.41 -7.32 9.46
C MET A 76 -3.01 -6.92 8.99
N ILE A 77 -2.86 -6.56 7.72
CA ILE A 77 -1.57 -6.11 7.16
C ILE A 77 -1.12 -4.81 7.86
N LYS A 78 -2.03 -3.88 8.15
CA LYS A 78 -1.68 -2.66 8.92
C LYS A 78 -1.10 -3.00 10.29
N ILE A 79 -1.66 -3.97 10.99
CA ILE A 79 -1.15 -4.42 12.30
C ILE A 79 0.26 -4.96 12.16
N GLU A 80 0.52 -5.76 11.13
CA GLU A 80 1.84 -6.32 10.85
C GLU A 80 2.87 -5.23 10.49
N ILE A 81 2.52 -4.29 9.61
CA ILE A 81 3.38 -3.15 9.26
C ILE A 81 3.72 -2.32 10.50
N LYS A 82 2.77 -2.05 11.40
CA LYS A 82 3.01 -1.34 12.67
C LYS A 82 3.98 -2.09 13.59
N GLY A 83 4.03 -3.42 13.49
CA GLY A 83 4.93 -4.29 14.24
C GLY A 83 6.35 -4.37 13.65
N LEU A 84 6.60 -3.86 12.44
CA LEU A 84 7.93 -3.87 11.84
C LEU A 84 8.91 -3.09 12.71
N ARG A 85 10.09 -3.69 12.91
CA ARG A 85 11.19 -3.00 13.59
C ARG A 85 11.73 -1.91 12.66
N LYS A 86 11.90 -0.71 13.20
CA LYS A 86 12.68 0.37 12.58
C LYS A 86 13.98 -0.25 12.05
N GLY A 87 14.18 -0.25 10.74
CA GLY A 87 15.35 -0.89 10.12
C GLY A 87 16.65 -0.37 10.75
N LEU A 88 17.55 -1.26 11.13
CA LEU A 88 18.88 -1.00 11.72
C LEU A 88 19.86 -0.24 10.79
N TYR A 89 19.39 0.25 9.65
CA TYR A 89 20.21 0.96 8.67
C TYR A 89 20.01 2.46 8.87
N ASN A 90 21.02 3.05 9.51
CA ASN A 90 21.22 4.46 9.79
C ASN A 90 20.48 5.37 8.81
N TRP A 91 19.49 6.12 9.30
CA TRP A 91 19.00 7.35 8.67
C TRP A 91 20.02 8.48 8.86
N ALA A 92 21.29 8.20 8.55
CA ALA A 92 22.37 9.15 8.73
C ALA A 92 22.28 10.24 7.67
N ASN A 93 21.86 11.41 8.17
CA ASN A 93 22.12 12.79 7.76
C ASN A 93 21.47 13.28 6.47
#